data_AF-A0A5N5ICN7-F1
#
_entry.id   AF-A0A5N5ICN7-F1
#
_cell.length_a   1.000
_cell.length_b   1.000
_cell.length_c   1.000
_cell.angle_alpha   90.00
_cell.angle_beta   90.00
_cell.angle_gamma   90.00
#
_symmetry.space_group_name_H-M   'P 1'
#
loop_
_entity.id
_entity.type
_entity.pdbx_description
1 polymer ?
#
loop_
_entity_poly.entity_id
_entity_poly.type
_entity_poly.pdbx_seq_one_letter_code
_entity_poly.pdbx_strand_id
1 'polypeptide(L)'
;MSNLNKLNFTALEVFGRNYLKWVQDVKLHFTAKNLHPAIKDETNNPVGKAEKATAMIFIRRHIHDALQTEFLVEDDPRPLWVALANRFDH
;
A
#
# COMPACT_ATOMS: atom_id res chain seq x y z
N MET A 1 -17.32 -12.73 18.24
CA MET A 1 -15.89 -12.59 17.86
C MET A 1 -15.83 -11.89 16.52
N SER A 2 -15.19 -10.72 16.44
CA SER A 2 -14.95 -10.01 15.19
C SER A 2 -13.87 -10.74 14.40
N ASN A 3 -14.16 -11.11 13.15
CA ASN A 3 -13.19 -11.72 12.25
C ASN A 3 -12.00 -10.78 12.05
N LEU A 4 -10.88 -11.07 12.73
CA LEU A 4 -9.60 -10.33 12.63
C LEU A 4 -9.07 -10.27 11.18
N ASN A 5 -9.58 -11.16 10.32
CA ASN A 5 -9.20 -11.30 8.91
C ASN A 5 -9.98 -10.39 7.95
N LYS A 6 -10.95 -9.61 8.41
CA LYS A 6 -11.67 -8.72 7.50
C LYS A 6 -10.74 -7.58 7.05
N LEU A 7 -10.56 -7.44 5.73
CA LEU A 7 -9.87 -6.29 5.16
C LEU A 7 -10.66 -5.01 5.43
N ASN A 8 -9.96 -3.89 5.48
CA ASN A 8 -10.60 -2.59 5.69
C ASN A 8 -11.45 -2.19 4.48
N PHE A 9 -11.03 -2.62 3.30
CA PHE A 9 -11.69 -2.44 2.00
C PHE A 9 -11.19 -3.52 1.03
N THR A 10 -11.74 -3.56 -0.18
CA THR A 10 -11.39 -4.55 -1.20
C THR A 10 -9.91 -4.46 -1.58
N ALA A 11 -9.20 -5.60 -1.54
CA ALA A 11 -7.80 -5.65 -1.99
C ALA A 11 -7.66 -5.28 -3.48
N LEU A 12 -6.49 -4.78 -3.87
CA LEU A 12 -6.16 -4.56 -5.28
C LEU A 12 -6.22 -5.88 -6.04
N GLU A 13 -7.06 -5.93 -7.07
CA GLU A 13 -7.19 -7.10 -7.92
C GLU A 13 -5.93 -7.31 -8.77
N VAL A 14 -5.62 -8.57 -9.11
CA VAL A 14 -4.41 -8.93 -9.87
C VAL A 14 -4.28 -8.20 -11.22
N PHE A 15 -5.40 -7.84 -11.84
CA PHE A 15 -5.44 -7.09 -13.10
C PHE A 15 -5.68 -5.58 -12.92
N GLY A 16 -5.66 -5.08 -11.68
CA GLY A 16 -5.78 -3.65 -11.39
C GLY A 16 -7.13 -3.00 -11.72
N ARG A 17 -8.19 -3.76 -11.99
CA ARG A 17 -9.51 -3.20 -12.37
C ARG A 17 -10.08 -2.22 -11.34
N ASN A 18 -9.75 -2.42 -10.07
CA ASN A 18 -10.16 -1.57 -8.97
C ASN A 18 -9.05 -0.61 -8.49
N TYR A 19 -7.99 -0.41 -9.27
CA TYR A 19 -6.80 0.34 -8.86
C TYR A 19 -7.11 1.76 -8.37
N LEU A 20 -7.90 2.55 -9.11
CA LEU A 20 -8.23 3.92 -8.71
C LEU A 20 -8.94 3.97 -7.34
N LYS A 21 -9.89 3.06 -7.12
CA LYS A 21 -10.61 2.95 -5.84
C LYS A 21 -9.65 2.52 -4.72
N TRP A 22 -8.82 1.52 -4.97
CA TRP A 22 -7.82 1.04 -4.02
C TRP A 22 -6.84 2.14 -3.61
N VAL A 23 -6.35 2.94 -4.56
CA VAL A 23 -5.46 4.07 -4.30
C VAL A 23 -6.12 5.08 -3.36
N GLN A 24 -7.38 5.42 -3.59
CA GLN A 24 -8.13 6.35 -2.73
C GLN A 24 -8.27 5.80 -1.31
N ASP A 25 -8.64 4.52 -1.19
CA ASP A 25 -8.83 3.87 0.11
C ASP A 25 -7.50 3.78 0.91
N VAL A 26 -6.38 3.44 0.26
CA VAL A 26 -5.05 3.43 0.90
C VAL A 26 -4.62 4.84 1.32
N LYS A 27 -4.74 5.82 0.41
CA LYS A 27 -4.36 7.22 0.72
C LYS A 27 -5.16 7.76 1.90
N LEU A 28 -6.47 7.51 1.95
CA LEU A 28 -7.33 7.94 3.04
C LEU A 28 -6.93 7.29 4.37
N HIS A 29 -6.67 5.98 4.36
CA HIS A 29 -6.19 5.27 5.55
C HIS A 29 -4.86 5.83 6.05
N PHE A 30 -3.93 6.09 5.15
CA PHE A 30 -2.60 6.61 5.49
C PHE A 30 -2.66 8.04 6.01
N THR A 31 -3.52 8.90 5.45
CA THR A 31 -3.78 10.23 5.99
C THR A 31 -4.34 10.15 7.41
N ALA A 32 -5.34 9.30 7.66
CA ALA A 32 -5.92 9.13 8.99
C ALA A 32 -4.92 8.57 10.05
N LYS A 33 -3.84 7.93 9.59
CA LYS A 33 -2.81 7.32 10.45
C LYS A 33 -1.49 8.10 10.46
N ASN A 34 -1.41 9.27 9.81
CA ASN A 34 -0.16 10.02 9.62
C ASN A 34 0.95 9.19 8.93
N LEU A 35 0.58 8.19 8.12
CA LEU A 35 1.48 7.34 7.34
C LEU A 35 1.64 7.79 5.89
N HIS A 36 0.90 8.81 5.46
CA HIS A 36 0.95 9.31 4.08
C HIS A 36 2.38 9.69 3.61
N PRO A 37 3.26 10.25 4.46
CA PRO A 37 4.66 10.49 4.08
C PRO A 37 5.43 9.22 3.67
N ALA A 38 5.06 8.03 4.17
CA ALA A 38 5.76 6.78 3.87
C ALA A 38 5.66 6.33 2.40
N ILE A 39 4.69 6.88 1.66
CA ILE A 39 4.51 6.61 0.22
C ILE A 39 4.77 7.84 -0.64
N LYS A 40 5.33 8.92 -0.09
CA LYS A 40 5.71 10.13 -0.82
C LYS A 40 7.22 10.18 -1.09
N ASP A 41 7.61 10.96 -2.09
CA ASP A 41 9.00 11.39 -2.27
C ASP A 41 9.24 12.54 -1.31
N GLU A 42 9.69 12.25 -0.09
CA GLU A 42 10.04 13.30 0.86
C GLU A 42 11.46 13.09 1.38
N THR A 43 12.40 13.80 0.76
CA THR A 43 13.79 13.95 1.20
C THR A 43 13.90 14.82 2.46
N ASN A 44 12.86 15.61 2.78
CA ASN A 44 12.89 16.64 3.82
C ASN A 44 12.25 16.21 5.15
N ASN A 45 11.56 15.06 5.22
CA ASN A 45 10.97 14.57 6.45
C ASN A 45 11.18 13.05 6.58
N PRO A 46 12.28 12.61 7.22
CA PRO A 46 12.60 11.20 7.30
C PRO A 46 11.53 10.44 8.08
N VAL A 47 10.81 9.56 7.38
CA VAL A 47 9.82 8.67 7.99
C VAL A 47 10.55 7.58 8.78
N GLY A 48 10.12 7.36 10.02
CA GLY A 48 10.72 6.33 10.88
C GLY A 48 10.52 4.91 10.34
N LYS A 49 11.40 4.00 10.78
CA LYS A 49 11.39 2.59 10.33
C LYS A 49 10.09 1.89 10.70
N ALA A 50 9.50 2.22 11.84
CA ALA A 50 8.26 1.61 12.32
C ALA A 50 7.06 2.03 11.45
N GLU A 51 6.99 3.30 11.08
CA GLU A 51 5.96 3.85 10.19
C GLU A 51 6.08 3.23 8.79
N LYS A 52 7.30 3.12 8.26
CA LYS A 52 7.55 2.43 6.98
C LYS A 52 7.11 0.97 7.01
N ALA A 53 7.49 0.23 8.05
CA ALA A 53 7.06 -1.17 8.22
C ALA A 53 5.53 -1.28 8.33
N THR A 54 4.88 -0.37 9.07
CA THR A 54 3.42 -0.34 9.21
C THR A 54 2.74 -0.09 7.87
N ALA A 55 3.23 0.88 7.08
CA ALA A 55 2.73 1.14 5.74
C ALA A 55 2.94 -0.06 4.79
N MET A 56 4.11 -0.70 4.84
CA MET A 56 4.44 -1.87 4.04
C MET A 56 3.50 -3.05 4.34
N ILE A 57 3.32 -3.40 5.61
CA ILE A 57 2.40 -4.46 6.05
C ILE A 57 0.98 -4.16 5.55
N PHE A 58 0.56 -2.89 5.63
CA PHE A 58 -0.76 -2.47 5.19
C PHE A 58 -0.96 -2.66 3.69
N ILE A 59 -0.03 -2.19 2.86
CA ILE A 59 -0.11 -2.34 1.39
C ILE A 59 -0.14 -3.82 1.02
N ARG A 60 0.79 -4.63 1.54
CA ARG A 60 0.86 -6.07 1.25
C ARG A 60 -0.46 -6.77 1.60
N ARG A 61 -1.03 -6.51 2.78
CA ARG A 61 -2.32 -7.08 3.20
C ARG A 61 -3.48 -6.71 2.27
N HIS A 62 -3.40 -5.58 1.57
CA HIS A 62 -4.47 -5.07 0.72
C HIS A 62 -4.17 -5.20 -0.78
N ILE A 63 -3.23 -6.05 -1.21
CA ILE A 63 -3.06 -6.42 -2.62
C ILE A 63 -3.20 -7.93 -2.79
N HIS A 64 -3.61 -8.36 -3.98
CA HIS A 64 -3.75 -9.78 -4.33
C HIS A 64 -2.44 -10.55 -4.12
N ASP A 65 -2.51 -11.80 -3.64
CA ASP A 65 -1.33 -12.61 -3.28
C ASP A 65 -0.33 -12.79 -4.44
N ALA A 66 -0.83 -12.93 -5.67
CA ALA A 66 0.02 -12.96 -6.87
C ALA A 66 0.87 -11.68 -7.03
N LEU A 67 0.31 -10.50 -6.72
CA LEU A 67 1.04 -9.23 -6.73
C LEU A 67 2.04 -9.17 -5.57
N GLN A 68 1.70 -9.71 -4.40
CA GLN A 68 2.66 -9.79 -3.29
C GLN A 68 3.88 -10.64 -3.65
N THR A 69 3.67 -11.73 -4.38
CA THR A 69 4.76 -12.61 -4.84
C THR A 69 5.61 -11.92 -5.90
N GLU A 70 4.98 -11.23 -6.84
CA GLU A 70 5.67 -10.51 -7.92
C GLU A 70 6.54 -9.37 -7.37
N PHE A 71 6.02 -8.60 -6.41
CA PHE A 71 6.74 -7.47 -5.80
C PHE A 71 7.38 -7.81 -4.45
N LEU A 72 7.72 -9.09 -4.21
CA LEU A 72 8.26 -9.55 -2.92
C LEU A 72 9.61 -8.88 -2.58
N VAL A 73 10.38 -8.53 -3.61
CA VAL A 73 11.71 -7.89 -3.50
C VAL A 73 11.64 -6.46 -3.00
N GLU A 74 10.50 -5.78 -3.15
CA GLU A 74 10.31 -4.43 -2.64
C GLU A 74 10.13 -4.52 -1.12
N ASP A 75 11.10 -4.00 -0.36
CA ASP A 75 11.13 -4.01 1.12
C ASP A 75 10.72 -2.67 1.74
N ASP A 76 10.65 -1.61 0.94
CA ASP A 76 10.18 -0.28 1.31
C ASP A 76 8.78 0.01 0.69
N PRO A 77 7.86 0.66 1.44
CA PRO A 77 6.51 0.94 0.95
C PRO A 77 6.47 1.87 -0.27
N ARG A 78 7.43 2.79 -0.42
CA ARG A 78 7.44 3.77 -1.51
C ARG A 78 7.75 3.12 -2.87
N PRO A 79 8.84 2.34 -3.03
CA PRO A 79 9.09 1.57 -4.25
C PRO A 79 7.92 0.68 -4.66
N LEU A 80 7.34 -0.07 -3.71
CA LEU A 80 6.16 -0.89 -3.97
C LEU A 80 4.97 -0.06 -4.47
N TRP A 81 4.70 1.08 -3.83
CA TRP A 81 3.64 1.99 -4.25
C TRP A 81 3.84 2.51 -5.67
N VAL A 82 5.07 2.91 -6.03
CA VAL A 82 5.41 3.38 -7.37
C VAL A 82 5.32 2.26 -8.41
N ALA A 83 5.77 1.05 -8.09
CA ALA A 83 5.69 -0.10 -8.99
C ALA A 83 4.24 -0.46 -9.34
N LEU A 84 3.34 -0.44 -8.34
CA LEU A 84 1.90 -0.64 -8.56
C LEU A 84 1.30 0.47 -9.43
N ALA A 85 1.70 1.73 -9.23
CA ALA A 85 1.26 2.85 -10.06
C ALA A 85 1.73 2.72 -11.51
N ASN A 86 3.01 2.43 -11.73
CA ASN A 86 3.56 2.23 -13.07
C ASN A 86 2.83 1.13 -13.86
N ARG A 87 2.28 0.13 -13.16
CA ARG A 87 1.58 -0.99 -13.78
C ARG A 87 0.10 -0.71 -14.10
N PHE A 88 -0.58 0.09 -13.28
CA PHE A 88 -2.04 0.18 -13.31
C PHE A 88 -2.59 1.61 -13.48
N ASP A 89 -1.76 2.65 -13.38
CA ASP A 89 -2.13 4.05 -13.57
C ASP A 89 -1.99 4.40 -15.06
N HIS A 90 -3.02 4.06 -15.85
CA HIS A 90 -3.12 4.31 -17.29
C HIS A 90 -4.31 5.22 -17.62
#